data_AF-A0A1A8IF48-F1
#
_entry.id   AF-A0A1A8IF48-F1
#
_cell.length_a   1.000
_cell.length_b   1.000
_cell.length_c   1.000
_cell.angle_alpha   90.00
_cell.angle_beta   90.00
_cell.angle_gamma   90.00
#
_symmetry.space_group_name_H-M   'P 1'
#
loop_
_entity.id
_entity.type
_entity.pdbx_description
1 polymer ?
#
loop_
_entity_poly.entity_id
_entity_poly.type
_entity_poly.pdbx_seq_one_letter_code
_entity_poly.pdbx_strand_id
1 'polypeptide(L)'
;FTFSFPCEQSAIDTGTLVAWTKGFKATDSEGHDVVSMLREAIKRRNDIDLDIVALINDTVGTMMSCAHEDKRCEIGMIAGTGTNLCYMEELKNIEKIEQRATKTEEKTQKGENNENAGAEKNKKDAEMQKMCINTEWGGLGDDGCLDDIITLYDTEVDQNSINQGKQRFEKMTSGMYLGEVVRQVLLDLTRRGLLFKGHVSETLKTPGIFETKYLSQIESDRLALLQVRSILQQLGLHGTCHD
;
A
#
# COMPACT_ATOMS: atom_id res chain seq x y z
N PHE A 1 12.82 -1.00 -11.09
CA PHE A 1 12.30 0.18 -10.38
C PHE A 1 11.16 -0.29 -9.48
N THR A 2 11.41 -0.43 -8.17
CA THR A 2 10.35 -0.78 -7.23
C THR A 2 9.59 0.50 -6.85
N PHE A 3 8.30 0.56 -7.14
CA PHE A 3 7.46 1.72 -6.96
C PHE A 3 6.15 1.30 -6.27
N SER A 4 6.06 1.59 -4.98
CA SER A 4 5.02 1.08 -4.08
C SER A 4 3.71 1.89 -4.16
N PHE A 5 3.15 2.08 -5.35
CA PHE A 5 1.89 2.80 -5.52
C PHE A 5 0.99 2.09 -6.54
N PRO A 6 -0.33 2.33 -6.50
CA PRO A 6 -1.25 1.81 -7.50
C PRO A 6 -0.85 2.30 -8.91
N CYS A 7 -0.44 1.37 -9.76
CA CYS A 7 -0.10 1.64 -11.15
C CYS A 7 -0.93 0.76 -12.10
N GLU A 8 -1.45 1.36 -13.16
CA GLU A 8 -1.97 0.61 -14.30
C GLU A 8 -0.82 0.28 -15.25
N GLN A 9 -0.40 -0.98 -15.27
CA GLN A 9 0.69 -1.45 -16.12
C GLN A 9 0.15 -1.98 -17.46
N SER A 10 0.75 -1.52 -18.56
CA SER A 10 0.49 -2.05 -19.91
C SER A 10 1.58 -3.03 -20.38
N ALA A 11 2.79 -2.87 -19.86
CA ALA A 11 3.95 -3.74 -20.03
C ALA A 11 4.77 -3.78 -18.72
N ILE A 12 5.80 -4.64 -18.68
CA ILE A 12 6.65 -4.78 -17.48
C ILE A 12 7.43 -3.51 -17.15
N ASP A 13 7.74 -2.69 -18.14
CA ASP A 13 8.54 -1.46 -18.02
C ASP A 13 7.70 -0.18 -18.19
N THR A 14 6.38 -0.28 -18.05
CA THR A 14 5.46 0.87 -18.09
C THR A 14 4.47 0.80 -16.92
N GLY A 15 4.05 1.96 -16.42
CA GLY A 15 3.00 2.02 -15.41
C GLY A 15 2.51 3.44 -15.18
N THR A 16 1.24 3.65 -15.46
CA THR A 16 0.56 4.92 -15.17
C THR A 16 0.19 4.97 -13.69
N LEU A 17 0.66 5.97 -12.96
CA LEU A 17 0.25 6.18 -11.57
C LEU A 17 -1.26 6.48 -11.52
N VAL A 18 -2.03 5.67 -10.79
CA VAL A 18 -3.47 5.85 -10.66
C VAL A 18 -3.80 6.93 -9.64
N ALA A 19 -3.24 6.82 -8.44
CA ALA A 19 -3.42 7.77 -7.36
C ALA A 19 -2.28 7.65 -6.34
N TRP A 20 -1.93 8.76 -5.70
CA TRP A 20 -1.04 8.73 -4.55
C TRP A 20 -1.73 8.15 -3.32
N THR A 21 -0.95 7.40 -2.54
CA THR A 21 -1.37 6.87 -1.24
C THR A 21 -0.33 7.23 -0.16
N LYS A 22 -0.61 6.86 1.09
CA LYS A 22 0.27 7.10 2.24
C LYS A 22 0.46 8.60 2.54
N GLY A 23 1.65 9.14 2.28
CA GLY A 23 2.01 10.54 2.56
C GLY A 23 2.46 11.33 1.32
N PHE A 24 2.36 10.76 0.12
CA PHE A 24 2.85 11.38 -1.12
C PHE A 24 1.77 12.20 -1.80
N LYS A 25 2.16 13.32 -2.43
CA LYS A 25 1.26 14.26 -3.16
C LYS A 25 1.99 15.07 -4.25
N ALA A 26 2.96 14.49 -4.94
CA ALA A 26 3.67 15.24 -5.99
C ALA A 26 2.69 15.58 -7.13
N THR A 27 2.68 16.85 -7.56
CA THR A 27 1.86 17.30 -8.69
C THR A 27 2.35 16.70 -10.00
N ASP A 28 1.50 16.72 -11.03
CA ASP A 28 1.84 16.31 -12.40
C ASP A 28 2.42 14.88 -12.47
N SER A 29 1.99 14.02 -11.55
CA SER A 29 2.46 12.63 -11.44
C SER A 29 1.32 11.63 -11.67
N GLU A 30 0.15 11.86 -11.07
CA GLU A 30 -1.03 11.02 -11.31
C GLU A 30 -1.45 11.10 -12.78
N GLY A 31 -1.86 9.96 -13.36
CA GLY A 31 -2.17 9.84 -14.78
C GLY A 31 -0.97 9.78 -15.72
N HIS A 32 0.27 9.85 -15.21
CA HIS A 32 1.50 9.80 -16.01
C HIS A 32 2.25 8.47 -15.82
N ASP A 33 2.97 8.05 -16.86
CA ASP A 33 3.85 6.88 -16.81
C ASP A 33 5.12 7.19 -16.01
N VAL A 34 5.24 6.58 -14.84
CA VAL A 34 6.33 6.87 -13.89
C VAL A 34 7.70 6.43 -14.42
N VAL A 35 7.73 5.44 -15.33
CA VAL A 35 8.98 5.01 -15.98
C VAL A 35 9.44 6.07 -16.97
N SER A 36 8.54 6.60 -17.80
CA SER A 36 8.84 7.73 -18.68
C SER A 36 9.32 8.95 -17.91
N MET A 37 8.65 9.31 -16.81
CA MET A 37 9.09 10.41 -15.94
C MET A 37 10.51 10.19 -15.40
N LEU A 38 10.85 8.97 -15.00
CA LEU A 38 12.20 8.64 -14.54
C LEU A 38 13.23 8.70 -15.69
N ARG A 39 12.89 8.19 -16.88
CA ARG A 39 13.73 8.28 -18.09
C ARG A 39 14.02 9.74 -18.45
N GLU A 40 13.02 10.62 -18.37
CA GLU A 40 13.19 12.06 -18.61
C GLU A 40 14.08 12.72 -17.54
N ALA A 41 13.92 12.37 -16.27
CA ALA A 41 14.79 12.85 -15.20
C ALA A 41 16.26 12.44 -15.40
N ILE A 42 16.50 11.21 -15.82
CA ILE A 42 17.84 10.69 -16.17
C ILE A 42 18.43 11.47 -17.35
N LYS A 43 17.66 11.66 -18.43
CA LYS A 43 18.10 12.45 -19.60
C LYS A 43 18.46 13.90 -19.23
N ARG A 44 17.69 14.54 -18.34
CA ARG A 44 18.01 15.91 -17.87
C ARG A 44 19.34 15.98 -17.11
N ARG A 45 19.72 14.93 -16.40
CA ARG A 45 21.01 14.85 -15.70
C ARG A 45 22.20 14.74 -16.67
N ASN A 46 22.02 14.01 -17.78
CA ASN A 46 22.98 13.89 -18.88
C ASN A 46 24.39 13.40 -18.50
N ASP A 47 24.54 12.73 -17.36
CA ASP A 47 25.80 12.17 -16.87
C ASP A 47 25.69 10.69 -16.45
N ILE A 48 24.49 10.13 -16.59
CA ILE A 48 24.19 8.72 -16.34
C ILE A 48 23.31 8.19 -17.47
N ASP A 49 23.58 6.95 -17.87
CA ASP A 49 22.75 6.20 -18.80
C ASP A 49 22.28 4.92 -18.11
N LEU A 50 20.97 4.71 -18.05
CA LEU A 50 20.34 3.63 -17.31
C LEU A 50 19.21 3.04 -18.15
N ASP A 51 19.25 1.72 -18.33
CA ASP A 51 18.16 0.98 -18.93
C ASP A 51 17.16 0.54 -17.84
N ILE A 52 15.93 1.07 -17.90
CA ILE A 52 14.86 0.72 -16.97
C ILE A 52 14.04 -0.40 -17.61
N VAL A 53 14.36 -1.64 -17.21
CA VAL A 53 13.78 -2.86 -17.77
C VAL A 53 12.47 -3.31 -17.10
N ALA A 54 12.17 -2.80 -15.90
CA ALA A 54 10.99 -3.21 -15.14
C ALA A 54 10.55 -2.17 -14.11
N LEU A 55 9.23 -2.03 -13.99
CA LEU A 55 8.50 -1.40 -12.91
C LEU A 55 7.77 -2.50 -12.12
N ILE A 56 7.99 -2.55 -10.81
CA ILE A 56 7.34 -3.54 -9.94
C ILE A 56 6.81 -2.88 -8.67
N ASN A 57 5.72 -3.43 -8.11
CA ASN A 57 5.26 -3.09 -6.77
C ASN A 57 6.15 -3.77 -5.71
N ASP A 58 6.21 -3.22 -4.49
CA ASP A 58 7.01 -3.78 -3.40
C ASP A 58 6.51 -5.15 -2.92
N THR A 59 5.20 -5.41 -2.95
CA THR A 59 4.64 -6.73 -2.67
C THR A 59 5.20 -7.78 -3.64
N VAL A 60 5.24 -7.45 -4.93
CA VAL A 60 5.80 -8.31 -6.00
C VAL A 60 7.30 -8.52 -5.78
N GLY A 61 8.05 -7.45 -5.51
CA GLY A 61 9.48 -7.56 -5.19
C GLY A 61 9.75 -8.44 -3.96
N THR A 62 8.89 -8.33 -2.94
CA THR A 62 8.96 -9.15 -1.71
C THR A 62 8.69 -10.62 -2.02
N MET A 63 7.60 -10.92 -2.75
CA MET A 63 7.28 -12.28 -3.19
C MET A 63 8.44 -12.90 -3.99
N MET A 64 8.97 -12.17 -4.99
CA MET A 64 10.04 -12.67 -5.84
C MET A 64 11.35 -12.90 -5.07
N SER A 65 11.62 -12.09 -4.05
CA SER A 65 12.78 -12.27 -3.17
C SER A 65 12.65 -13.57 -2.36
N CYS A 66 11.48 -13.85 -1.80
CA CYS A 66 11.22 -15.11 -1.08
C CYS A 66 11.17 -16.33 -2.02
N ALA A 67 10.57 -16.16 -3.20
CA ALA A 67 10.48 -17.20 -4.24
C ALA A 67 11.84 -17.59 -4.83
N HIS A 68 12.86 -16.73 -4.65
CA HIS A 68 14.24 -17.07 -4.99
C HIS A 68 14.70 -18.32 -4.22
N GLU A 69 14.40 -18.37 -2.92
CA GLU A 69 14.79 -19.45 -2.01
C GLU A 69 13.74 -20.56 -1.92
N ASP A 70 12.45 -20.23 -1.79
CA ASP A 70 11.35 -21.20 -1.71
C ASP A 70 10.41 -21.07 -2.91
N LYS A 71 10.48 -22.03 -3.84
CA LYS A 71 9.66 -22.05 -5.07
C LYS A 71 8.15 -22.19 -4.83
N ARG A 72 7.72 -22.42 -3.59
CA ARG A 72 6.30 -22.46 -3.20
C ARG A 72 5.75 -21.09 -2.81
N CYS A 73 6.61 -20.06 -2.72
CA CYS A 73 6.18 -18.71 -2.41
C CYS A 73 5.39 -18.11 -3.59
N GLU A 74 4.06 -18.06 -3.44
CA GLU A 74 3.12 -17.52 -4.43
C GLU A 74 2.34 -16.31 -3.90
N ILE A 75 2.71 -15.77 -2.72
CA ILE A 75 2.08 -14.62 -2.08
C ILE A 75 3.18 -13.69 -1.54
N GLY A 76 3.08 -12.40 -1.82
CA GLY A 76 3.87 -11.34 -1.18
C GLY A 76 2.97 -10.40 -0.40
N MET A 77 3.37 -10.05 0.83
CA MET A 77 2.58 -9.17 1.69
C MET A 77 3.47 -8.09 2.27
N ILE A 78 2.94 -6.86 2.30
CA ILE A 78 3.53 -5.73 2.99
C ILE A 78 2.61 -5.35 4.15
N ALA A 79 3.21 -5.26 5.34
CA ALA A 79 2.59 -4.71 6.54
C ALA A 79 3.58 -3.74 7.19
N GLY A 80 3.48 -2.46 6.85
CA GLY A 80 4.40 -1.41 7.28
C GLY A 80 3.70 -0.06 7.33
N THR A 81 4.27 0.97 6.70
CA THR A 81 3.60 2.28 6.56
C THR A 81 2.24 2.14 5.88
N GLY A 82 2.18 1.37 4.79
CA GLY A 82 0.94 0.92 4.16
C GLY A 82 0.74 -0.58 4.37
N THR A 83 -0.36 -1.11 3.81
CA THR A 83 -0.52 -2.54 3.66
C THR A 83 -0.99 -2.91 2.27
N ASN A 84 -0.40 -3.95 1.71
CA ASN A 84 -0.79 -4.48 0.41
C ASN A 84 -0.43 -5.96 0.29
N LEU A 85 -1.04 -6.65 -0.69
CA LEU A 85 -0.76 -8.03 -1.02
C LEU A 85 -0.70 -8.24 -2.53
N CYS A 86 0.19 -9.13 -2.97
CA CYS A 86 0.16 -9.73 -4.28
C CYS A 86 0.14 -11.26 -4.21
N TYR A 87 -0.33 -11.90 -5.27
CA TYR A 87 -0.30 -13.35 -5.39
C TYR A 87 -0.21 -13.80 -6.86
N MET A 88 0.17 -15.05 -7.09
CA MET A 88 0.15 -15.66 -8.42
C MET A 88 -1.26 -16.16 -8.77
N GLU A 89 -1.89 -15.55 -9.77
CA GLU A 89 -3.21 -15.90 -10.28
C GLU A 89 -3.09 -16.62 -11.64
N GLU A 90 -4.00 -17.56 -11.90
CA GLU A 90 -4.15 -18.23 -13.20
C GLU A 90 -4.64 -17.23 -14.27
N LEU A 91 -3.98 -17.20 -15.43
CA LEU A 91 -4.31 -16.25 -16.51
C LEU A 91 -5.77 -16.31 -16.95
N LYS A 92 -6.39 -17.50 -16.93
CA LYS A 92 -7.81 -17.71 -17.26
C LYS A 92 -8.78 -16.95 -16.35
N ASN A 93 -8.34 -16.52 -15.17
CA ASN A 93 -9.14 -15.74 -14.23
C ASN A 93 -8.95 -14.22 -14.43
N ILE A 94 -8.02 -13.79 -15.29
CA ILE A 94 -7.66 -12.39 -15.50
C ILE A 94 -8.30 -11.87 -16.80
N GLU A 95 -9.59 -11.58 -16.74
CA GLU A 95 -10.40 -11.11 -17.88
C GLU A 95 -9.84 -9.85 -18.57
N LYS A 96 -9.12 -8.99 -17.81
CA LYS A 96 -8.51 -7.76 -18.34
C LYS A 96 -7.47 -8.04 -19.44
N ILE A 97 -6.86 -9.22 -19.48
CA ILE A 97 -5.89 -9.60 -20.51
C ILE A 97 -6.60 -9.88 -21.84
N GLU A 98 -7.73 -10.60 -21.81
CA GLU A 98 -8.53 -10.90 -23.01
C GLU A 98 -9.11 -9.63 -23.64
N GLN A 99 -9.56 -8.68 -22.81
CA GLN A 99 -10.05 -7.37 -23.26
C GLN A 99 -8.97 -6.54 -23.97
N ARG A 100 -7.68 -6.74 -23.65
CA ARG A 100 -6.57 -6.04 -24.32
C ARG A 100 -6.22 -6.71 -25.66
N ALA A 101 -6.31 -8.04 -25.73
CA ALA A 101 -6.09 -8.79 -26.97
C ALA A 101 -7.14 -8.41 -28.05
N THR A 102 -8.42 -8.42 -27.68
CA THR A 102 -9.54 -8.05 -28.58
C THR A 102 -9.45 -6.59 -29.08
N LYS A 103 -9.10 -5.63 -28.21
CA LYS A 103 -8.85 -4.23 -28.60
C LYS A 103 -7.65 -4.05 -29.53
N THR A 104 -6.65 -4.93 -29.44
CA THR A 104 -5.47 -4.89 -30.30
C THR A 104 -5.77 -5.49 -31.67
N GLU A 105 -6.57 -6.56 -31.73
CA GLU A 105 -7.03 -7.17 -32.99
C GLU A 105 -7.93 -6.22 -33.81
N GLU A 106 -8.83 -5.47 -33.16
CA GLU A 106 -9.63 -4.43 -33.82
C GLU A 106 -8.77 -3.29 -34.40
N LYS A 107 -7.62 -2.98 -33.80
CA LYS A 107 -6.65 -2.00 -34.34
C LYS A 107 -5.77 -2.57 -35.45
N THR A 108 -5.55 -3.88 -35.47
CA THR A 108 -4.62 -4.55 -36.41
C THR A 108 -5.29 -4.96 -37.73
N GLN A 109 -6.63 -4.97 -37.81
CA GLN A 109 -7.36 -5.14 -39.08
C GLN A 109 -7.16 -4.00 -40.12
N LYS A 110 -6.24 -3.06 -39.87
CA LYS A 110 -5.80 -2.04 -40.84
C LYS A 110 -4.37 -2.23 -41.38
N GLY A 111 -3.67 -3.33 -41.11
CA GLY A 111 -2.31 -3.52 -41.65
C GLY A 111 -1.81 -4.96 -41.63
N GLU A 112 -1.82 -5.56 -42.82
CA GLU A 112 -0.98 -6.64 -43.38
C GLU A 112 -0.72 -7.96 -42.62
N ASN A 113 -0.99 -9.04 -43.37
CA ASN A 113 -0.82 -10.45 -43.03
C ASN A 113 0.65 -10.87 -42.97
N ASN A 114 1.05 -11.59 -41.92
CA ASN A 114 2.25 -12.41 -41.95
C ASN A 114 2.02 -13.72 -41.17
N GLU A 115 1.80 -14.82 -41.91
CA GLU A 115 1.28 -16.10 -41.41
C GLU A 115 2.33 -17.00 -40.70
N ASN A 116 3.57 -16.54 -40.52
CA ASN A 116 4.65 -17.38 -39.93
C ASN A 116 4.96 -17.13 -38.44
N ALA A 117 4.21 -16.25 -37.75
CA ALA A 117 4.41 -15.98 -36.32
C ALA A 117 3.61 -16.90 -35.36
N GLY A 118 2.70 -17.74 -35.89
CA GLY A 118 1.73 -18.48 -35.08
C GLY A 118 2.28 -19.69 -34.31
N ALA A 119 3.33 -20.35 -34.79
CA ALA A 119 3.80 -21.62 -34.21
C ALA A 119 4.68 -21.46 -32.96
N GLU A 120 5.51 -20.40 -32.89
CA GLU A 120 6.33 -20.11 -31.71
C GLU A 120 5.52 -19.43 -30.59
N LYS A 121 4.50 -18.64 -30.96
CA LYS A 121 3.57 -17.99 -30.03
C LYS A 121 2.79 -19.03 -29.22
N ASN A 122 2.27 -20.05 -29.89
CA ASN A 122 1.52 -21.15 -29.27
C ASN A 122 2.31 -21.99 -28.24
N LYS A 123 3.65 -22.00 -28.30
CA LYS A 123 4.49 -22.78 -27.36
C LYS A 123 4.84 -21.98 -26.10
N LYS A 124 5.03 -20.67 -26.21
CA LYS A 124 5.22 -19.74 -25.07
C LYS A 124 3.93 -19.45 -24.33
N ASP A 125 2.81 -19.34 -25.06
CA ASP A 125 1.47 -19.14 -24.47
C ASP A 125 1.03 -20.37 -23.67
N ALA A 126 1.58 -21.56 -23.96
CA ALA A 126 1.34 -22.79 -23.19
C ALA A 126 2.16 -22.86 -21.88
N GLU A 127 3.27 -22.12 -21.76
CA GLU A 127 4.16 -22.11 -20.58
C GLU A 127 3.79 -21.01 -19.57
N MET A 128 3.31 -19.84 -20.02
CA MET A 128 2.76 -18.85 -19.10
C MET A 128 1.34 -19.27 -18.71
N GLN A 129 1.17 -19.81 -17.51
CA GLN A 129 -0.14 -20.16 -16.96
C GLN A 129 -0.61 -19.18 -15.89
N LYS A 130 0.32 -18.45 -15.28
CA LYS A 130 0.04 -17.55 -14.15
C LYS A 130 0.63 -16.17 -14.36
N MET A 131 0.03 -15.18 -13.72
CA MET A 131 0.52 -13.80 -13.62
C MET A 131 0.40 -13.33 -12.17
N CYS A 132 1.40 -12.59 -11.70
CA CYS A 132 1.32 -11.95 -10.39
C CYS A 132 0.29 -10.82 -10.42
N ILE A 133 -0.71 -10.88 -9.54
CA ILE A 133 -1.70 -9.84 -9.33
C ILE A 133 -1.32 -9.04 -8.10
N ASN A 134 -1.14 -7.73 -8.30
CA ASN A 134 -1.15 -6.76 -7.22
C ASN A 134 -2.60 -6.40 -6.90
N THR A 135 -3.06 -6.66 -5.68
CA THR A 135 -4.47 -6.50 -5.31
C THR A 135 -4.85 -5.06 -5.02
N GLU A 136 -3.89 -4.23 -4.60
CA GLU A 136 -4.16 -2.90 -4.03
C GLU A 136 -5.27 -2.95 -2.96
N TRP A 137 -5.22 -3.96 -2.08
CA TRP A 137 -6.30 -4.27 -1.12
C TRP A 137 -6.59 -3.16 -0.11
N GLY A 138 -5.75 -2.13 -0.05
CA GLY A 138 -5.88 -1.03 0.90
C GLY A 138 -7.18 -0.27 0.68
N GLY A 139 -7.67 -0.22 -0.57
CA GLY A 139 -8.94 0.38 -0.95
C GLY A 139 -10.18 -0.49 -0.67
N LEU A 140 -10.04 -1.68 -0.07
CA LEU A 140 -11.19 -2.46 0.39
C LEU A 140 -12.02 -1.62 1.37
N GLY A 141 -13.33 -1.58 1.18
CA GLY A 141 -14.25 -0.75 1.97
C GLY A 141 -14.47 0.67 1.47
N ASP A 142 -13.71 1.15 0.48
CA ASP A 142 -13.91 2.49 -0.12
C ASP A 142 -15.29 2.68 -0.75
N ASP A 143 -15.98 1.58 -1.08
CA ASP A 143 -17.34 1.52 -1.61
C ASP A 143 -18.43 1.36 -0.52
N GLY A 144 -18.04 1.32 0.75
CA GLY A 144 -18.94 1.12 1.89
C GLY A 144 -19.11 -0.34 2.31
N CYS A 145 -18.46 -1.31 1.66
CA CYS A 145 -18.65 -2.73 2.01
C CYS A 145 -18.14 -3.12 3.42
N LEU A 146 -17.38 -2.26 4.10
CA LEU A 146 -16.88 -2.44 5.46
C LEU A 146 -17.56 -1.52 6.49
N ASP A 147 -18.65 -0.82 6.13
CA ASP A 147 -19.32 0.15 7.02
C ASP A 147 -19.89 -0.46 8.30
N ASP A 148 -20.12 -1.77 8.32
CA ASP A 148 -20.63 -2.51 9.47
C ASP A 148 -19.56 -2.79 10.54
N ILE A 149 -18.27 -2.78 10.17
CA ILE A 149 -17.15 -3.00 11.09
C ILE A 149 -16.36 -1.73 11.41
N ILE A 150 -16.47 -0.68 10.58
CA ILE A 150 -15.78 0.59 10.76
C ILE A 150 -16.33 1.33 11.98
N THR A 151 -15.44 1.73 12.88
CA THR A 151 -15.81 2.44 14.11
C THR A 151 -15.81 3.95 13.91
N LEU A 152 -16.33 4.66 14.93
CA LEU A 152 -16.24 6.12 14.99
C LEU A 152 -14.78 6.62 15.03
N TYR A 153 -13.85 5.82 15.58
CA TYR A 153 -12.44 6.16 15.65
C TYR A 153 -11.78 6.05 14.27
N ASP A 154 -12.11 5.01 13.51
CA ASP A 154 -11.65 4.84 12.13
C ASP A 154 -12.19 5.96 11.23
N THR A 155 -13.46 6.34 11.43
CA THR A 155 -14.09 7.48 10.74
C THR A 155 -13.34 8.79 11.02
N GLU A 156 -12.99 9.06 12.27
CA GLU A 156 -12.22 10.25 12.64
C GLU A 156 -10.80 10.23 12.02
N VAL A 157 -10.15 9.07 11.99
CA VAL A 157 -8.84 8.91 11.31
C VAL A 157 -8.98 9.17 9.81
N ASP A 158 -10.01 8.65 9.16
CA ASP A 158 -10.26 8.85 7.74
C ASP A 158 -10.52 10.33 7.40
N GLN A 159 -11.40 10.99 8.15
CA GLN A 159 -11.77 12.41 7.94
C GLN A 159 -10.57 13.35 8.09
N ASN A 160 -9.63 13.04 8.98
CA ASN A 160 -8.42 13.85 9.17
C ASN A 160 -7.23 13.38 8.33
N SER A 161 -7.42 12.35 7.50
CA SER A 161 -6.37 11.84 6.62
C SER A 161 -6.20 12.69 5.36
N ILE A 162 -5.09 12.48 4.68
CA ILE A 162 -4.78 13.18 3.43
C ILE A 162 -5.65 12.75 2.24
N ASN A 163 -6.33 11.61 2.36
CA ASN A 163 -7.05 10.87 1.32
C ASN A 163 -8.39 10.35 1.88
N GLN A 164 -9.25 11.27 2.31
CA GLN A 164 -10.57 10.98 2.90
C GLN A 164 -11.41 10.07 2.00
N GLY A 165 -12.11 9.09 2.59
CA GLY A 165 -12.95 8.12 1.88
C GLY A 165 -12.18 7.12 1.01
N LYS A 166 -10.85 7.09 1.09
CA LYS A 166 -9.97 6.20 0.33
C LYS A 166 -9.07 5.38 1.24
N GLN A 167 -8.62 4.22 0.76
CA GLN A 167 -7.71 3.35 1.49
C GLN A 167 -8.27 2.95 2.87
N ARG A 168 -9.59 2.71 2.98
CA ARG A 168 -10.26 2.51 4.27
C ARG A 168 -9.77 1.27 5.01
N PHE A 169 -9.53 0.16 4.31
CA PHE A 169 -8.95 -1.04 4.92
C PHE A 169 -7.49 -0.81 5.37
N GLU A 170 -6.69 -0.11 4.56
CA GLU A 170 -5.31 0.24 4.94
C GLU A 170 -5.26 1.08 6.22
N LYS A 171 -6.20 2.01 6.39
CA LYS A 171 -6.31 2.85 7.60
C LYS A 171 -6.61 2.07 8.88
N MET A 172 -7.25 0.92 8.77
CA MET A 172 -7.53 0.06 9.93
C MET A 172 -6.37 -0.87 10.30
N THR A 173 -5.37 -1.03 9.43
CA THR A 173 -4.41 -2.14 9.52
C THR A 173 -2.95 -1.72 9.43
N SER A 174 -2.63 -0.57 8.82
CA SER A 174 -1.24 -0.18 8.59
C SER A 174 -0.64 0.63 9.74
N GLY A 175 0.68 0.57 9.85
CA GLY A 175 1.44 1.27 10.89
C GLY A 175 1.31 2.79 10.84
N MET A 176 1.01 3.38 9.67
CA MET A 176 0.77 4.82 9.54
C MET A 176 -0.48 5.28 10.31
N TYR A 177 -1.48 4.40 10.48
CA TYR A 177 -2.81 4.77 10.98
C TYR A 177 -3.18 4.13 12.32
N LEU A 178 -2.64 2.94 12.64
CA LEU A 178 -2.92 2.26 13.92
C LEU A 178 -2.67 3.16 15.14
N GLY A 179 -1.60 3.95 15.10
CA GLY A 179 -1.28 4.92 16.14
C GLY A 179 -2.35 6.02 16.31
N GLU A 180 -2.91 6.48 15.21
CA GLU A 180 -3.97 7.48 15.22
C GLU A 180 -5.29 6.88 15.73
N VAL A 181 -5.62 5.63 15.38
CA VAL A 181 -6.79 4.94 15.95
C VAL A 181 -6.66 4.87 17.47
N VAL A 182 -5.50 4.44 17.98
CA VAL A 182 -5.21 4.43 19.43
C VAL A 182 -5.33 5.83 20.03
N ARG A 183 -4.79 6.86 19.38
CA ARG A 183 -4.89 8.25 19.85
C ARG A 183 -6.33 8.72 19.96
N GLN A 184 -7.20 8.38 18.99
CA GLN A 184 -8.62 8.75 19.00
C GLN A 184 -9.37 8.07 20.15
N VAL A 185 -9.08 6.79 20.41
CA VAL A 185 -9.63 6.08 21.57
C VAL A 185 -9.19 6.74 22.87
N LEU A 186 -7.89 7.05 23.02
CA LEU A 186 -7.36 7.71 24.21
C LEU A 186 -7.96 9.10 24.42
N LEU A 187 -8.17 9.87 23.36
CA LEU A 187 -8.84 11.16 23.41
C LEU A 187 -10.28 11.03 23.93
N ASP A 188 -11.06 10.10 23.39
CA ASP A 188 -12.43 9.86 23.84
C ASP A 188 -12.50 9.43 25.31
N LEU A 189 -11.71 8.43 25.70
CA LEU A 189 -11.65 7.95 27.08
C LEU A 189 -11.21 9.06 28.06
N THR A 190 -10.28 9.92 27.64
CA THR A 190 -9.84 11.08 28.45
C THR A 190 -10.95 12.10 28.56
N ARG A 191 -11.62 12.49 27.48
CA ARG A 191 -12.75 13.44 27.52
C ARG A 191 -13.90 12.94 28.41
N ARG A 192 -14.09 11.62 28.46
CA ARG A 192 -15.07 10.96 29.34
C ARG A 192 -14.63 10.83 30.80
N GLY A 193 -13.44 11.30 31.15
CA GLY A 193 -12.89 11.25 32.52
C GLY A 193 -12.36 9.89 32.93
N LEU A 194 -12.26 8.92 32.01
CA LEU A 194 -11.82 7.55 32.30
C LEU A 194 -10.29 7.41 32.33
N LEU A 195 -9.59 8.26 31.58
CA LEU A 195 -8.13 8.34 31.56
C LEU A 195 -7.64 9.74 31.95
N PHE A 196 -6.39 9.80 32.42
CA PHE A 196 -5.64 11.04 32.71
C PHE A 196 -6.41 12.11 33.49
N LYS A 197 -7.26 11.69 34.44
CA LYS A 197 -8.12 12.56 35.27
C LYS A 197 -9.02 13.50 34.46
N GLY A 198 -9.38 13.13 33.23
CA GLY A 198 -10.17 13.99 32.35
C GLY A 198 -9.37 15.04 31.59
N HIS A 199 -8.06 15.12 31.80
CA HIS A 199 -7.23 16.19 31.25
C HIS A 199 -6.61 15.79 29.90
N VAL A 200 -7.11 16.38 28.83
CA VAL A 200 -6.55 16.22 27.48
C VAL A 200 -5.32 17.12 27.33
N SER A 201 -4.12 16.54 27.38
CA SER A 201 -2.86 17.26 27.18
C SER A 201 -2.67 17.71 25.72
N GLU A 202 -1.86 18.74 25.48
CA GLU A 202 -1.48 19.16 24.12
C GLU A 202 -0.77 18.03 23.36
N THR A 203 0.00 17.19 24.06
CA THR A 203 0.67 16.05 23.44
C THR A 203 -0.33 15.02 22.92
N LEU A 204 -1.41 14.74 23.65
CA LEU A 204 -2.46 13.82 23.19
C LEU A 204 -3.25 14.36 21.99
N LYS A 205 -3.33 15.70 21.85
CA LYS A 205 -3.94 16.35 20.69
C LYS A 205 -3.06 16.28 19.43
N THR A 206 -1.77 16.01 19.58
CA THR A 206 -0.81 16.02 18.46
C THR A 206 -0.97 14.75 17.60
N PRO A 207 -1.37 14.88 16.31
CA PRO A 207 -1.45 13.74 15.40
C PRO A 207 -0.06 13.09 15.18
N GLY A 208 -0.04 11.77 15.04
CA GLY A 208 1.18 10.99 14.78
C GLY A 208 2.06 10.76 16.01
N ILE A 209 1.63 11.19 17.21
CA ILE A 209 2.43 11.01 18.44
C ILE A 209 2.66 9.53 18.80
N PHE A 210 1.73 8.65 18.39
CA PHE A 210 1.85 7.20 18.55
C PHE A 210 2.41 6.56 17.29
N GLU A 211 3.72 6.63 17.08
CA GLU A 211 4.38 5.83 16.05
C GLU A 211 4.19 4.32 16.32
N THR A 212 4.18 3.50 15.26
CA THR A 212 4.06 2.03 15.36
C THR A 212 5.06 1.41 16.33
N LYS A 213 6.27 1.97 16.43
CA LYS A 213 7.30 1.52 17.37
C LYS A 213 6.82 1.53 18.83
N TYR A 214 6.02 2.53 19.22
CA TYR A 214 5.51 2.65 20.57
C TYR A 214 4.41 1.63 20.82
N LEU A 215 3.55 1.36 19.85
CA LEU A 215 2.54 0.30 19.94
C LEU A 215 3.20 -1.06 20.15
N SER A 216 4.20 -1.40 19.33
CA SER A 216 4.95 -2.65 19.46
C SER A 216 5.71 -2.76 20.78
N GLN A 217 6.21 -1.65 21.32
CA GLN A 217 6.86 -1.65 22.63
C GLN A 217 5.83 -1.87 23.74
N ILE A 218 4.73 -1.13 23.74
CA ILE A 218 3.69 -1.20 24.78
C ILE A 218 3.08 -2.61 24.88
N GLU A 219 2.89 -3.29 23.74
CA GLU A 219 2.33 -4.66 23.69
C GLU A 219 3.35 -5.78 23.94
N SER A 220 4.63 -5.45 24.16
CA SER A 220 5.65 -6.47 24.37
C SER A 220 5.45 -7.22 25.69
N ASP A 221 5.29 -8.55 25.61
CA ASP A 221 5.19 -9.47 26.76
C ASP A 221 6.35 -9.36 27.76
N ARG A 222 7.48 -8.78 27.33
CA ARG A 222 8.70 -8.65 28.14
C ARG A 222 8.74 -7.38 28.97
N LEU A 223 7.78 -6.45 28.81
CA LEU A 223 7.78 -5.20 29.55
C LEU A 223 6.98 -5.29 30.83
N ALA A 224 7.59 -4.84 31.93
CA ALA A 224 6.85 -4.56 33.15
C ALA A 224 6.00 -3.29 32.99
N LEU A 225 4.91 -3.18 33.75
CA LEU A 225 4.03 -1.99 33.76
C LEU A 225 4.78 -0.66 33.95
N LEU A 226 5.91 -0.66 34.68
CA LEU A 226 6.75 0.52 34.87
C LEU A 226 7.41 1.02 33.57
N GLN A 227 7.75 0.11 32.66
CA GLN A 227 8.34 0.48 31.38
C GLN A 227 7.29 1.04 30.43
N VAL A 228 6.08 0.46 30.41
CA VAL A 228 4.92 1.03 29.69
C VAL A 228 4.61 2.44 30.22
N ARG A 229 4.59 2.63 31.54
CA ARG A 229 4.44 3.94 32.17
C ARG A 229 5.54 4.92 31.73
N SER A 230 6.79 4.46 31.66
CA SER A 230 7.91 5.31 31.21
C SER A 230 7.74 5.75 29.75
N ILE A 231 7.29 4.87 28.86
CA ILE A 231 6.99 5.22 27.45
C ILE A 231 5.89 6.28 27.40
N LEU A 232 4.78 6.08 28.12
CA LEU A 232 3.70 7.06 28.17
C LEU A 232 4.15 8.41 28.73
N GLN A 233 5.00 8.42 29.77
CA GLN A 233 5.57 9.65 30.33
C GLN A 233 6.53 10.36 29.37
N GLN A 234 7.32 9.61 28.59
CA GLN A 234 8.17 10.18 27.53
C GLN A 234 7.32 10.84 26.44
N LEU A 235 6.13 10.31 26.18
CA LEU A 235 5.12 10.90 25.31
C LEU A 235 4.31 12.02 26.01
N GLY A 236 4.72 12.51 27.18
CA GLY A 236 4.02 13.58 27.90
C GLY A 236 2.66 13.19 28.48
N LEU A 237 2.37 11.89 28.58
CA LEU A 237 1.13 11.35 29.14
C LEU A 237 1.38 10.88 30.57
N HIS A 238 1.07 11.74 31.54
CA HIS A 238 1.28 11.44 32.95
C HIS A 238 0.14 10.58 33.51
N GLY A 239 0.50 9.43 34.10
CA GLY A 239 -0.44 8.51 34.74
C GLY A 239 -1.09 9.07 36.01
N THR A 240 -2.16 8.40 36.45
CA THR A 240 -2.99 8.82 37.59
C THR A 240 -2.51 8.32 38.95
N CYS A 241 -1.62 7.32 39.00
CA CYS A 241 -1.05 6.81 40.26
C CYS A 241 0.10 7.71 40.75
N HIS A 242 -0.13 8.36 41.89
CA HIS A 242 0.94 8.63 42.84
C HIS A 242 1.19 7.29 43.55
N ASP A 243 2.42 6.76 43.45
CA ASP A 243 2.86 5.76 44.42
C ASP A 243 2.91 6.41 45.81
#